data_AF-A0A1S6H9U0-F1
#
_entry.id   AF-A0A1S6H9U0-F1
#
_cell.length_a   1.000
_cell.length_b   1.000
_cell.length_c   1.000
_cell.angle_alpha   90.00
_cell.angle_beta   90.00
_cell.angle_gamma   90.00
#
_symmetry.space_group_name_H-M   'P 1'
#
loop_
_entity.id
_entity.type
_entity.pdbx_description
1 polymer ?
#
loop_
_entity_poly.entity_id
_entity_poly.type
_entity_poly.pdbx_seq_one_letter_code
_entity_poly.pdbx_strand_id
1 'polypeptide(L)'
;MDVDQIQKINTLALQLLNQGLAKDRADAVIQAEKIYKGQGGEDYAEIRGRLEPSQPAVTNLRKEDKVSLGLSEDKIKEILEKNTNFLVKTIKEFHEKVSSMEKEMVELKQKLRNVHSSVSTSSQESSQQAPQPAQQVAQQTYGLGEIPANNPYPRGDTVKSNQSSASHPRVGNFSGADVSIEKFFYMGHK
;
A
#
# COMPACT_ATOMS: atom_id res chain seq x y z
N MET A 1 -21.25 -23.06 -10.73
CA MET A 1 -21.46 -21.69 -10.23
C MET A 1 -22.15 -20.92 -11.33
N ASP A 2 -23.27 -20.29 -11.00
CA ASP A 2 -23.99 -19.44 -11.95
C ASP A 2 -23.18 -18.17 -12.23
N VAL A 3 -23.34 -17.63 -13.44
CA VAL A 3 -22.64 -16.42 -13.88
C VAL A 3 -22.91 -15.25 -12.93
N ASP A 4 -24.15 -15.13 -12.45
CA ASP A 4 -24.55 -14.11 -11.47
C ASP A 4 -23.85 -14.26 -10.13
N GLN A 5 -23.62 -15.50 -9.68
CA GLN A 5 -22.92 -15.77 -8.42
C GLN A 5 -21.44 -15.35 -8.53
N ILE A 6 -20.80 -15.65 -9.67
CA ILE A 6 -19.42 -15.25 -9.95
C ILE A 6 -19.30 -13.72 -9.99
N GLN A 7 -20.26 -13.02 -10.62
CA GLN A 7 -20.27 -11.56 -10.62
C GLN A 7 -20.36 -10.98 -9.22
N LYS A 8 -21.26 -11.51 -8.38
CA LYS A 8 -21.43 -11.05 -6.99
C LYS A 8 -20.19 -11.34 -6.13
N ILE A 9 -19.56 -12.50 -6.30
CA ILE A 9 -18.28 -12.83 -5.64
C ILE A 9 -17.19 -11.83 -6.07
N ASN A 10 -17.09 -11.52 -7.36
CA ASN A 10 -16.09 -10.56 -7.85
C ASN A 10 -16.33 -9.14 -7.33
N THR A 11 -17.58 -8.67 -7.28
CA THR A 11 -17.92 -7.37 -6.70
C THR A 11 -17.59 -7.33 -5.21
N LEU A 12 -17.92 -8.38 -4.46
CA LEU A 12 -17.63 -8.47 -3.03
C LEU A 12 -16.13 -8.54 -2.75
N ALA A 13 -15.37 -9.31 -3.54
CA ALA A 13 -13.92 -9.39 -3.42
C ALA A 13 -13.25 -8.03 -3.62
N LEU A 14 -13.72 -7.23 -4.58
CA LEU A 14 -13.24 -5.85 -4.77
C LEU A 14 -13.54 -4.96 -3.56
N GLN A 15 -14.73 -5.11 -2.96
CA GLN A 15 -15.07 -4.37 -1.73
C GLN A 15 -14.17 -4.77 -0.54
N LEU A 16 -13.91 -6.06 -0.36
CA LEU A 16 -13.03 -6.56 0.71
C LEU A 16 -11.60 -6.03 0.55
N LEU A 17 -11.11 -5.94 -0.68
CA LEU A 17 -9.79 -5.40 -0.98
C LEU A 17 -9.73 -3.88 -0.75
N ASN A 18 -10.74 -3.14 -1.18
CA ASN A 18 -10.84 -1.69 -0.96
C ASN A 18 -10.95 -1.32 0.53
N GLN A 19 -11.52 -2.19 1.36
CA GLN A 19 -11.63 -2.01 2.80
C GLN A 19 -10.38 -2.48 3.55
N GLY A 20 -9.41 -3.10 2.87
CA GLY A 20 -8.20 -3.65 3.50
C GLY A 20 -8.46 -4.89 4.36
N LEU A 21 -9.60 -5.57 4.19
CA LEU A 21 -9.95 -6.81 4.89
C LEU A 21 -9.23 -8.03 4.29
N ALA A 22 -8.83 -7.94 3.03
CA ALA A 22 -8.05 -8.95 2.33
C ALA A 22 -6.68 -8.40 1.92
N LYS A 23 -5.65 -9.25 1.96
CA LYS A 23 -4.27 -8.85 1.65
C LYS A 23 -4.02 -8.76 0.15
N ASP A 24 -4.67 -9.63 -0.61
CA ASP A 24 -4.55 -9.72 -2.05
C ASP A 24 -5.89 -10.11 -2.69
N ARG A 25 -5.93 -10.07 -4.02
CA ARG A 25 -7.16 -10.37 -4.78
C ARG A 25 -7.58 -11.84 -4.64
N ALA A 26 -6.64 -12.77 -4.45
CA ALA A 26 -6.94 -14.18 -4.33
C ALA A 26 -7.61 -14.49 -2.98
N ASP A 27 -7.05 -13.96 -1.90
CA ASP A 27 -7.58 -13.98 -0.53
C ASP A 27 -8.96 -13.33 -0.48
N ALA A 28 -9.15 -12.19 -1.16
CA ALA A 28 -10.45 -11.53 -1.25
C ALA A 28 -11.52 -12.40 -1.93
N VAL A 29 -11.17 -13.12 -2.99
CA VAL A 29 -12.10 -14.04 -3.68
C VAL A 29 -12.43 -15.24 -2.80
N ILE A 30 -11.45 -15.82 -2.10
CA ILE A 30 -11.68 -16.95 -1.17
C ILE A 30 -12.61 -16.53 -0.02
N GLN A 31 -12.41 -15.34 0.54
CA GLN A 31 -13.27 -14.80 1.59
C GLN A 31 -14.68 -14.49 1.08
N ALA A 32 -14.79 -13.87 -0.10
CA ALA A 32 -16.08 -13.60 -0.75
C ALA A 32 -16.84 -14.90 -1.08
N GLU A 33 -16.15 -15.92 -1.57
CA GLU A 33 -16.73 -17.26 -1.80
C GLU A 33 -17.21 -17.89 -0.49
N LYS A 34 -16.44 -17.78 0.59
CA LYS A 34 -16.81 -18.31 1.92
C LYS A 34 -18.08 -17.64 2.45
N ILE A 35 -18.21 -16.33 2.28
CA ILE A 35 -19.41 -15.57 2.66
C ILE A 35 -20.61 -16.03 1.82
N TYR A 36 -20.44 -16.14 0.50
CA TYR A 36 -21.52 -16.55 -0.40
C TYR A 36 -21.97 -18.00 -0.19
N LYS A 37 -21.03 -18.92 0.05
CA LYS A 37 -21.33 -20.32 0.38
C LYS A 37 -22.03 -20.43 1.73
N GLY A 38 -21.60 -19.65 2.74
CA GLY A 38 -22.24 -19.62 4.05
C GLY A 38 -23.62 -18.96 4.08
N GLN A 39 -23.93 -18.07 3.11
CA GLN A 39 -25.27 -17.47 2.96
C GLN A 39 -26.25 -18.37 2.19
N GLY A 40 -25.74 -19.29 1.37
CA GLY A 40 -26.50 -20.26 0.59
C GLY A 40 -26.99 -21.46 1.41
N GLY A 41 -27.66 -21.22 2.54
CA GLY A 41 -28.69 -22.09 3.13
C GLY A 41 -28.37 -23.52 3.61
N GLU A 42 -27.30 -24.19 3.17
CA GLU A 42 -27.13 -25.63 3.43
C GLU A 42 -26.29 -25.91 4.69
N ASP A 43 -25.20 -25.18 4.93
CA ASP A 43 -24.31 -25.45 6.08
C ASP A 43 -24.87 -24.98 7.43
N TYR A 44 -25.80 -24.02 7.45
CA TYR A 44 -26.45 -23.57 8.69
C TYR A 44 -27.44 -24.61 9.24
N ALA A 45 -27.98 -25.49 8.39
CA ALA A 45 -28.87 -26.57 8.83
C ALA A 45 -28.09 -27.67 9.58
N GLU A 46 -26.89 -28.01 9.12
CA GLU A 46 -26.07 -29.05 9.75
C GLU A 46 -25.43 -28.61 11.07
N ILE A 47 -25.02 -27.33 11.17
CA ILE A 47 -24.47 -26.78 12.42
C ILE A 47 -25.57 -26.64 13.49
N ARG A 48 -26.80 -26.30 13.09
CA ARG A 48 -27.96 -26.30 14.00
C ARG A 48 -28.35 -27.71 14.45
N GLY A 49 -28.20 -28.71 13.58
CA GLY A 49 -28.46 -30.12 13.91
C GLY A 49 -27.51 -30.73 14.94
N ARG A 50 -26.30 -30.19 15.10
CA ARG A 50 -25.33 -30.65 16.12
C ARG A 50 -25.44 -29.94 17.48
N LEU A 51 -26.22 -28.88 17.60
CA LEU A 51 -26.37 -28.11 18.84
C LEU A 51 -27.68 -28.38 19.61
N GLU A 52 -28.49 -29.32 19.14
CA GLU A 52 -29.76 -29.70 19.76
C GLU A 52 -29.64 -31.10 20.38
N PRO A 53 -29.67 -31.21 21.72
CA PRO A 53 -30.26 -32.36 22.37
C PRO A 53 -31.59 -31.94 23.01
N SER A 54 -32.67 -32.57 22.52
CA SER A 54 -33.92 -32.85 23.22
C SER A 54 -34.88 -31.68 23.54
N GLN A 55 -35.96 -31.53 22.75
CA GLN A 55 -37.35 -31.92 23.06
C GLN A 55 -38.40 -31.05 22.33
N PRO A 56 -39.66 -31.55 22.17
CA PRO A 56 -40.44 -31.28 20.97
C PRO A 56 -41.41 -30.09 21.06
N ALA A 57 -41.59 -29.49 19.89
CA ALA A 57 -42.75 -28.76 19.37
C ALA A 57 -43.91 -28.45 20.33
N VAL A 58 -44.06 -27.15 20.69
CA VAL A 58 -45.37 -26.49 20.65
C VAL A 58 -45.24 -24.97 20.43
N THR A 59 -45.91 -24.51 19.37
CA THR A 59 -46.61 -23.22 19.23
C THR A 59 -45.87 -21.89 19.43
N ASN A 60 -45.73 -21.17 18.31
CA ASN A 60 -46.05 -19.75 18.10
C ASN A 60 -46.10 -18.86 19.35
N LEU A 61 -45.12 -17.96 19.48
CA LEU A 61 -45.36 -16.55 19.80
C LEU A 61 -44.13 -15.72 19.39
N ARG A 62 -44.34 -14.87 18.38
CA ARG A 62 -43.53 -13.69 18.11
C ARG A 62 -43.34 -12.90 19.40
N LYS A 63 -42.14 -12.94 19.97
CA LYS A 63 -41.58 -11.83 20.72
C LYS A 63 -40.16 -11.64 20.22
N GLU A 64 -39.85 -10.40 19.89
CA GLU A 64 -38.48 -9.97 19.64
C GLU A 64 -37.67 -10.24 20.90
N ASP A 65 -37.00 -11.39 20.93
CA ASP A 65 -35.87 -11.61 21.81
C ASP A 65 -34.77 -10.67 21.34
N LYS A 66 -34.84 -9.45 21.85
CA LYS A 66 -33.69 -8.61 22.11
C LYS A 66 -32.82 -9.42 23.05
N VAL A 67 -32.04 -10.34 22.49
CA VAL A 67 -30.99 -11.11 23.16
C VAL A 67 -30.04 -10.07 23.72
N SER A 68 -30.38 -9.59 24.90
CA SER A 68 -29.51 -8.85 25.77
C SER A 68 -28.47 -9.88 26.16
N LEU A 69 -27.44 -10.02 25.33
CA LEU A 69 -26.20 -10.70 25.65
C LEU A 69 -25.79 -10.12 27.00
N GLY A 70 -26.14 -10.82 28.07
CA GLY A 70 -25.94 -10.43 29.46
C GLY A 70 -24.47 -10.52 29.84
N LEU A 71 -23.62 -9.88 29.04
CA LEU A 71 -22.30 -9.48 29.46
C LEU A 71 -22.55 -8.43 30.53
N SER A 72 -22.28 -8.80 31.79
CA SER A 72 -22.26 -7.83 32.88
C SER A 72 -21.40 -6.64 32.47
N GLU A 73 -21.80 -5.45 32.90
CA GLU A 73 -21.06 -4.21 32.63
C GLU A 73 -19.57 -4.35 33.00
N ASP A 74 -19.29 -5.05 34.10
CA ASP A 74 -17.94 -5.41 34.54
C ASP A 74 -17.15 -6.20 33.48
N LYS A 75 -17.79 -7.16 32.80
CA LYS A 75 -17.14 -7.96 31.76
C LYS A 75 -16.91 -7.17 30.48
N ILE A 76 -17.80 -6.23 30.15
CA ILE A 76 -17.59 -5.29 29.03
C ILE A 76 -16.39 -4.39 29.33
N LYS A 77 -16.33 -3.84 30.54
CA LYS A 77 -15.20 -3.03 31.00
C LYS A 77 -13.89 -3.81 30.96
N GLU A 78 -13.89 -5.06 31.44
CA GLU A 78 -12.71 -5.94 31.39
C GLU A 78 -12.24 -6.20 29.95
N ILE A 79 -13.16 -6.47 29.02
CA ILE A 79 -12.83 -6.67 27.60
C ILE A 79 -12.24 -5.39 26.99
N LEU A 80 -12.83 -4.22 27.30
CA LEU A 80 -12.33 -2.94 26.81
C LEU A 80 -10.94 -2.61 27.39
N GLU A 81 -10.70 -2.87 28.67
CA GLU A 81 -9.40 -2.69 29.30
C GLU A 81 -8.35 -3.63 28.68
N LYS A 82 -8.68 -4.92 28.47
CA LYS A 82 -7.80 -5.88 27.81
C LYS A 82 -7.46 -5.46 26.37
N ASN A 83 -8.46 -5.04 25.61
CA ASN A 83 -8.27 -4.57 24.23
C ASN A 83 -7.41 -3.29 24.19
N THR A 84 -7.66 -2.35 25.11
CA THR A 84 -6.88 -1.12 25.22
C THR A 84 -5.43 -1.42 25.59
N ASN A 85 -5.20 -2.29 26.57
CA ASN A 85 -3.86 -2.70 26.97
C ASN A 85 -3.12 -3.43 25.84
N PHE A 86 -3.83 -4.28 25.09
CA PHE A 86 -3.28 -4.93 23.91
C PHE A 86 -2.86 -3.90 22.85
N LEU A 87 -3.74 -2.97 22.50
CA LEU A 87 -3.45 -1.91 21.53
C LEU A 87 -2.27 -1.02 21.97
N VAL A 88 -2.25 -0.59 23.23
CA VAL A 88 -1.14 0.22 23.79
C VAL A 88 0.18 -0.57 23.72
N LYS A 89 0.15 -1.87 24.04
CA LYS A 89 1.33 -2.74 23.92
C LYS A 89 1.80 -2.86 22.46
N THR A 90 0.88 -3.11 21.52
CA THR A 90 1.20 -3.20 20.10
C THR A 90 1.78 -1.89 19.55
N ILE A 91 1.24 -0.74 19.96
CA ILE A 91 1.76 0.57 19.56
C ILE A 91 3.17 0.79 20.12
N LYS A 92 3.44 0.39 21.37
CA LYS A 92 4.79 0.47 21.96
C LYS A 92 5.80 -0.40 21.22
N GLU A 93 5.45 -1.67 20.96
CA GLU A 93 6.32 -2.59 20.21
C GLU A 93 6.58 -2.09 18.79
N PHE A 94 5.56 -1.49 18.15
CA PHE A 94 5.72 -0.88 16.84
C PHE A 94 6.66 0.34 16.89
N HIS A 95 6.48 1.23 17.86
CA HIS A 95 7.36 2.40 18.06
C HIS A 95 8.81 1.98 18.32
N GLU A 96 9.05 0.94 19.14
CA GLU A 96 10.39 0.40 19.38
C GLU A 96 11.04 -0.13 18.09
N LYS A 97 10.27 -0.85 17.26
CA LYS A 97 10.76 -1.35 15.96
C LYS A 97 11.08 -0.22 14.98
N VAL A 98 10.22 0.79 14.90
CA VAL A 98 10.45 1.98 14.05
C VAL A 98 11.71 2.71 14.52
N SER A 99 11.86 2.94 15.83
CA SER A 99 13.04 3.59 16.38
C SER A 99 14.33 2.79 16.13
N SER A 100 14.27 1.45 16.22
CA SER A 100 15.41 0.60 15.85
C SER A 100 15.78 0.73 14.37
N MET A 101 14.77 0.70 13.49
CA MET A 101 14.96 0.84 12.04
C MET A 101 15.52 2.21 11.65
N GLU A 102 15.08 3.28 12.31
CA GLU A 102 15.62 4.63 12.13
C GLU A 102 17.11 4.69 12.49
N LYS A 103 17.52 4.06 13.60
CA LYS A 103 18.93 3.97 13.99
C LYS A 103 19.75 3.22 12.95
N GLU A 104 19.27 2.06 12.49
CA GLU A 104 19.94 1.29 11.44
C GLU A 104 20.06 2.07 10.13
N MET A 105 19.03 2.84 9.75
CA MET A 105 19.09 3.72 8.57
C MET A 105 20.14 4.82 8.72
N VAL A 106 20.26 5.44 9.89
CA VAL A 106 21.28 6.45 10.16
C VAL A 106 22.68 5.85 10.09
N GLU A 107 22.88 4.67 10.70
CA GLU A 107 24.15 3.95 10.62
C GLU A 107 24.51 3.57 9.18
N LEU A 108 23.55 3.09 8.39
CA LEU A 108 23.77 2.73 6.99
C LEU A 108 24.13 3.96 6.15
N LYS A 109 23.42 5.08 6.35
CA LYS A 109 23.75 6.36 5.70
C LYS A 109 25.16 6.84 6.07
N GLN A 110 25.56 6.68 7.33
CA GLN A 110 26.91 7.02 7.77
C GLN A 110 27.98 6.12 7.14
N LYS A 111 27.73 4.80 7.07
CA LYS A 111 28.61 3.85 6.37
C LYS A 111 28.76 4.20 4.89
N LEU A 112 27.66 4.50 4.20
CA LEU A 112 27.67 4.93 2.78
C LEU A 112 28.48 6.21 2.58
N ARG A 113 28.32 7.20 3.46
CA ARG A 113 29.10 8.44 3.41
C ARG A 113 30.60 8.18 3.55
N ASN A 114 30.99 7.31 4.48
CA ASN A 114 32.39 6.95 4.70
C ASN A 114 32.99 6.23 3.48
N VAL A 115 32.25 5.30 2.86
CA VAL A 115 32.68 4.60 1.65
C VAL A 115 32.84 5.58 0.47
N HIS A 116 31.92 6.54 0.32
CA HIS A 116 32.04 7.52 -0.75
C HIS A 116 33.24 8.45 -0.56
N SER A 117 33.55 8.83 0.69
CA SER A 117 34.72 9.66 0.99
C SER A 117 36.06 8.97 0.77
N SER A 118 36.14 7.64 0.89
CA SER A 118 37.41 6.92 0.67
C SER A 118 37.70 6.64 -0.80
N VAL A 119 36.71 6.74 -1.69
CA VAL A 119 36.86 6.44 -3.13
C VAL A 119 37.28 7.68 -3.95
N SER A 120 37.09 8.91 -3.44
CA SER A 120 37.39 10.13 -4.22
C SER A 120 38.84 10.61 -4.19
N THR A 121 39.77 9.95 -3.48
CA THR A 121 41.13 10.51 -3.23
C THR A 121 42.26 9.90 -4.07
N SER A 122 41.98 8.97 -4.99
CA SER A 122 43.05 8.22 -5.70
C SER A 122 43.17 8.48 -7.20
N SER A 123 42.66 9.60 -7.74
CA SER A 123 42.76 9.88 -9.19
C SER A 123 43.15 11.30 -9.59
N GLN A 124 43.80 12.06 -8.72
CA GLN A 124 44.21 13.43 -9.05
C GLN A 124 45.71 13.69 -8.83
N GLU A 125 46.56 12.88 -9.45
CA GLU A 125 47.94 13.26 -9.76
C GLU A 125 48.24 12.94 -11.21
N SER A 126 48.26 13.99 -12.03
CA SER A 126 49.05 14.22 -13.25
C SER A 126 48.25 14.89 -14.36
N SER A 127 48.20 16.22 -14.35
CA SER A 127 48.22 17.06 -15.55
C SER A 127 48.62 18.48 -15.18
N GLN A 128 49.90 18.78 -15.44
CA GLN A 128 50.48 20.11 -15.40
C GLN A 128 49.84 21.02 -16.47
N GLN A 129 49.54 22.26 -16.05
CA GLN A 129 49.94 23.52 -16.70
C GLN A 129 49.37 23.87 -18.09
N ALA A 130 48.47 24.87 -18.13
CA ALA A 130 48.66 26.10 -18.92
C ALA A 130 47.64 27.19 -18.49
N PRO A 131 48.05 28.45 -18.29
CA PRO A 131 47.15 29.58 -18.13
C PRO A 131 46.91 30.27 -19.49
N GLN A 132 45.73 30.85 -19.72
CA GLN A 132 45.55 32.10 -20.47
C GLN A 132 44.09 32.64 -20.35
N PRO A 133 43.86 33.95 -20.62
CA PRO A 133 42.87 34.76 -19.91
C PRO A 133 41.62 35.18 -20.72
N ALA A 134 40.63 35.64 -19.94
CA ALA A 134 39.62 36.69 -20.15
C ALA A 134 39.10 37.07 -21.56
N GLN A 135 37.76 37.05 -21.71
CA GLN A 135 36.89 38.13 -22.26
C GLN A 135 35.41 37.67 -22.15
N GLN A 136 34.61 38.25 -21.23
CA GLN A 136 33.54 39.24 -21.50
C GLN A 136 32.68 38.98 -22.76
N VAL A 137 31.35 38.85 -22.65
CA VAL A 137 30.32 39.77 -23.20
C VAL A 137 28.94 39.44 -22.57
N ALA A 138 28.15 40.50 -22.36
CA ALA A 138 26.90 40.64 -21.62
C ALA A 138 25.61 40.26 -22.39
N GLN A 139 24.49 40.19 -21.65
CA GLN A 139 23.14 40.80 -21.87
C GLN A 139 22.07 39.93 -21.16
N GLN A 140 21.51 40.36 -20.03
CA GLN A 140 20.25 41.13 -19.90
C GLN A 140 19.07 40.57 -20.71
N THR A 141 18.04 40.08 -20.02
CA THR A 141 16.63 40.31 -20.38
C THR A 141 15.75 40.20 -19.13
N TYR A 142 14.85 41.17 -19.02
CA TYR A 142 13.96 41.51 -17.93
C TYR A 142 12.57 40.85 -18.11
N GLY A 143 11.75 40.78 -17.05
CA GLY A 143 10.28 40.67 -17.14
C GLY A 143 9.66 39.58 -16.25
N LEU A 144 9.33 39.79 -14.97
CA LEU A 144 8.10 40.38 -14.40
C LEU A 144 6.81 39.57 -14.65
N GLY A 145 6.20 39.06 -13.57
CA GLY A 145 4.87 38.45 -13.57
C GLY A 145 4.56 37.67 -12.29
N GLU A 146 4.35 38.37 -11.17
CA GLU A 146 3.74 37.82 -9.96
C GLU A 146 2.24 37.54 -10.19
N ILE A 147 1.76 36.36 -9.78
CA ILE A 147 0.35 36.12 -9.44
C ILE A 147 0.31 35.21 -8.19
N PRO A 148 -0.34 35.62 -7.08
CA PRO A 148 -0.56 34.75 -5.93
C PRO A 148 -1.96 34.12 -6.00
N ALA A 149 -2.07 32.79 -5.93
CA ALA A 149 -3.31 32.11 -5.53
C ALA A 149 -3.08 30.62 -5.22
N ASN A 150 -2.74 30.34 -3.96
CA ASN A 150 -3.29 29.28 -3.10
C ASN A 150 -3.98 28.06 -3.79
N ASN A 151 -3.29 26.91 -3.88
CA ASN A 151 -3.92 25.59 -3.72
C ASN A 151 -2.88 24.48 -3.43
N PRO A 152 -3.13 23.51 -2.52
CA PRO A 152 -2.13 22.55 -2.06
C PRO A 152 -2.33 21.14 -2.65
N TYR A 153 -1.51 20.73 -3.62
CA TYR A 153 -1.26 19.30 -3.92
C TYR A 153 0.14 19.12 -4.52
N PRO A 154 1.05 18.33 -3.92
CA PRO A 154 2.33 18.01 -4.55
C PRO A 154 2.15 16.79 -5.47
N ARG A 155 2.18 17.04 -6.78
CA ARG A 155 2.38 16.02 -7.82
C ARG A 155 3.84 16.12 -8.25
N GLY A 156 4.66 15.20 -7.74
CA GLY A 156 6.08 15.13 -8.05
C GLY A 156 6.29 14.55 -9.44
N ASP A 157 7.05 15.25 -10.28
CA ASP A 157 7.74 14.66 -11.41
C ASP A 157 9.01 15.43 -11.78
N THR A 158 10.05 14.66 -12.08
CA THR A 158 11.31 14.97 -12.80
C THR A 158 12.50 15.56 -12.01
N VAL A 159 13.35 14.66 -11.50
CA VAL A 159 14.80 14.91 -11.43
C VAL A 159 15.47 14.07 -12.53
N LYS A 160 16.04 14.76 -13.53
CA LYS A 160 16.97 14.18 -14.49
C LYS A 160 18.26 13.81 -13.74
N SER A 161 18.52 12.52 -13.54
CA SER A 161 19.87 12.03 -13.21
C SER A 161 20.39 11.16 -14.34
N ASN A 162 21.35 11.73 -15.04
CA ASN A 162 22.18 11.11 -16.06
C ASN A 162 23.13 10.13 -15.35
N GLN A 163 22.85 8.82 -15.38
CA GLN A 163 23.82 7.80 -14.98
C GLN A 163 23.78 6.63 -15.97
N SER A 164 24.91 6.45 -16.63
CA SER A 164 25.29 5.30 -17.42
C SER A 164 25.33 4.05 -16.55
N SER A 165 24.23 3.29 -16.50
CA SER A 165 24.18 1.95 -15.92
C SER A 165 24.07 0.90 -17.02
N ALA A 166 24.90 -0.13 -16.88
CA ALA A 166 25.01 -1.27 -17.79
C ALA A 166 23.65 -1.81 -18.26
N SER A 167 23.55 -2.03 -19.57
CA SER A 167 22.40 -2.58 -20.28
C SER A 167 22.08 -4.00 -19.80
N HIS A 168 21.19 -4.15 -18.82
CA HIS A 168 20.59 -5.44 -18.48
C HIS A 168 19.52 -5.77 -19.55
N PRO A 169 19.48 -6.98 -20.13
CA PRO A 169 18.51 -7.33 -21.18
C PRO A 169 17.03 -7.30 -20.75
N ARG A 170 16.74 -7.05 -19.46
CA ARG A 170 15.39 -6.95 -18.90
C ARG A 170 14.96 -5.52 -18.54
N VAL A 171 15.88 -4.56 -18.57
CA VAL A 171 15.61 -3.13 -18.37
C VAL A 171 16.18 -2.41 -19.59
N GLY A 172 15.41 -2.41 -20.68
CA GLY A 172 15.67 -1.51 -21.78
C GLY A 172 15.44 -0.07 -21.32
N ASN A 173 16.27 0.86 -21.81
CA ASN A 173 16.04 2.30 -21.64
C ASN A 173 14.84 2.73 -22.50
N PHE A 174 13.62 2.47 -22.02
CA PHE A 174 12.42 2.99 -22.65
C PHE A 174 12.23 4.43 -22.20
N SER A 175 12.21 5.35 -23.15
CA SER A 175 11.78 6.72 -22.88
C SER A 175 10.25 6.73 -22.70
N GLY A 176 9.72 7.72 -21.98
CA GLY A 176 8.26 7.90 -21.88
C GLY A 176 7.56 8.07 -23.24
N ALA A 177 8.33 8.42 -24.30
CA ALA A 177 7.85 8.47 -25.68
C ALA A 177 7.78 7.09 -26.36
N ASP A 178 8.51 6.08 -25.88
CA ASP A 178 8.49 4.72 -26.43
C ASP A 178 7.28 3.89 -25.96
N VAL A 179 6.61 4.32 -24.88
CA VAL A 179 5.40 3.68 -24.33
C VAL A 179 4.16 4.54 -24.57
N SER A 180 4.03 5.10 -25.77
CA SER A 180 2.77 5.72 -26.20
C SER A 180 1.74 4.62 -26.45
N ILE A 181 0.81 4.43 -25.50
CA ILE A 181 -0.33 3.49 -25.57
C ILE A 181 -1.13 3.65 -26.89
N GLU A 182 -1.11 4.85 -27.47
CA GLU A 182 -1.77 5.21 -28.73
C GLU A 182 -1.28 4.40 -29.94
N LYS A 183 -0.03 3.94 -29.93
CA LYS A 183 0.56 3.16 -31.04
C LYS A 183 0.08 1.71 -31.08
N PHE A 184 -0.43 1.17 -29.96
CA PHE A 184 -0.98 -0.19 -29.90
C PHE A 184 -2.39 -0.31 -30.50
N PHE A 185 -3.17 0.78 -30.51
CA PHE A 185 -4.53 0.75 -31.05
C PHE A 185 -4.59 0.90 -32.58
N TYR A 186 -3.51 1.34 -33.23
CA TYR A 186 -3.49 1.59 -34.68
C TYR A 186 -2.79 0.52 -35.54
N MET A 187 -2.12 -0.48 -34.95
CA MET A 187 -1.49 -1.56 -35.73
C MET A 187 -2.39 -2.81 -35.93
N GLY A 188 -3.65 -2.77 -35.49
CA GLY A 188 -4.61 -3.88 -35.61
C GLY A 188 -5.45 -3.91 -36.90
N HIS A 189 -5.23 -2.98 -37.85
CA HIS A 189 -5.93 -2.99 -39.14
C HIS A 189 -4.93 -3.06 -40.30
N LYS A 190 -4.49 -4.27 -40.64
CA LYS A 190 -4.09 -4.69 -41.98
C LYS A 190 -4.17 -6.20 -42.13
#